data_AF-A0A3L7YUJ7-F1
#
_entry.id   AF-A0A3L7YUJ7-F1
#
_cell.length_a   1.000
_cell.length_b   1.000
_cell.length_c   1.000
_cell.angle_alpha   90.00
_cell.angle_beta   90.00
_cell.angle_gamma   90.00
#
_symmetry.space_group_name_H-M   'P 1'
#
loop_
_entity.id
_entity.type
_entity.pdbx_description
1 polymer ?
#
loop_
_entity_poly.entity_id
_entity_poly.type
_entity_poly.pdbx_seq_one_letter_code
_entity_poly.pdbx_strand_id
1 'polypeptide(L)'
;MGQIAGWVSRAVGRGGGTALPGLVVDYLDPRALAHLARQLPGGVVMVTGTNGKTTTSHLIRAMLEAAGWAPIHNASGSNLSRGVLATLLRHASFTGALRVPANAIGVFETDEAAVPRVLRDTRARVLVVTNLFRDQLDRYGEVNAVAQQWRDAISALPGSHDLRLVL
;
A
#
# COMPACT_ATOMS: atom_id res chain seq x y z
N MET A 1 16.00 -16.88 -2.63
CA MET A 1 15.11 -15.73 -2.33
C MET A 1 14.52 -15.04 -3.56
N GLY A 2 15.15 -15.09 -4.75
CA GLY A 2 14.61 -14.50 -5.99
C GLY A 2 13.98 -15.48 -7.00
N GLN A 3 13.60 -16.70 -6.59
CA GLN A 3 13.13 -17.72 -7.54
C GLN A 3 11.60 -17.89 -7.59
N ILE A 4 10.86 -17.53 -6.52
CA ILE A 4 9.41 -17.78 -6.45
C ILE A 4 8.60 -16.60 -7.01
N ALA A 5 9.04 -15.36 -6.79
CA ALA A 5 8.37 -14.16 -7.29
C ALA A 5 8.31 -14.11 -8.84
N GLY A 6 9.32 -14.65 -9.52
CA GLY A 6 9.42 -14.59 -10.97
C GLY A 6 8.60 -15.60 -11.76
N TRP A 7 8.24 -16.74 -11.17
CA TRP A 7 7.44 -17.76 -11.87
C TRP A 7 5.97 -17.34 -12.02
N VAL A 8 5.45 -16.55 -11.08
CA VAL A 8 4.02 -16.16 -11.08
C VAL A 8 3.74 -15.00 -12.05
N SER A 9 4.73 -14.16 -12.37
CA SER A 9 4.57 -12.97 -13.22
C SER A 9 3.97 -13.26 -14.61
N ARG A 10 4.18 -14.46 -15.18
CA ARG A 10 3.64 -14.84 -16.51
C ARG A 10 2.30 -15.58 -16.49
N ALA A 11 1.84 -16.14 -15.36
CA ALA A 11 0.55 -16.84 -15.31
C ALA A 11 -0.67 -15.90 -15.30
N VAL A 12 -0.44 -14.58 -15.11
CA VAL A 12 -1.50 -13.58 -14.85
C VAL A 12 -1.68 -12.61 -16.04
N GLY A 13 -1.13 -12.95 -17.21
CA GLY A 13 -1.22 -12.08 -18.40
C GLY A 13 -2.60 -12.01 -19.08
N ARG A 14 -3.64 -12.71 -18.59
CA ARG A 14 -4.92 -12.85 -19.33
C ARG A 14 -6.23 -12.76 -18.54
N GLY A 15 -6.25 -12.06 -17.40
CA GLY A 15 -7.48 -11.45 -16.90
C GLY A 15 -7.95 -11.85 -15.50
N GLY A 16 -8.69 -10.94 -14.87
CA GLY A 16 -9.73 -11.26 -13.88
C GLY A 16 -9.62 -10.60 -12.50
N GLY A 17 -8.43 -10.48 -11.91
CA GLY A 17 -8.32 -10.01 -10.52
C GLY A 17 -7.06 -9.20 -10.25
N THR A 18 -7.22 -7.89 -9.98
CA THR A 18 -6.12 -6.97 -9.67
C THR A 18 -5.33 -7.36 -8.42
N ALA A 19 -5.88 -8.18 -7.53
CA ALA A 19 -5.25 -8.62 -6.28
C ALA A 19 -4.78 -10.09 -6.25
N LEU A 20 -5.21 -10.94 -7.20
CA LEU A 20 -4.90 -12.38 -7.20
C LEU A 20 -3.39 -12.70 -7.20
N PRO A 21 -2.54 -12.02 -8.00
CA PRO A 21 -1.10 -12.25 -7.96
C PRO A 21 -0.52 -11.93 -6.58
N GLY A 22 -1.02 -10.84 -5.99
CA GLY A 22 -0.68 -10.43 -4.65
C GLY A 22 -1.06 -11.49 -3.63
N LEU A 23 -2.27 -12.04 -3.68
CA LEU A 23 -2.71 -13.12 -2.79
C LEU A 23 -1.78 -14.34 -2.83
N VAL A 24 -1.43 -14.82 -4.04
CA VAL A 24 -0.58 -16.00 -4.21
C VAL A 24 0.83 -15.75 -3.67
N VAL A 25 1.43 -14.62 -4.04
CA VAL A 25 2.78 -14.29 -3.56
C VAL A 25 2.79 -14.03 -2.06
N ASP A 26 1.75 -13.39 -1.52
CA ASP A 26 1.61 -13.13 -0.09
C ASP A 26 1.55 -14.41 0.75
N TYR A 27 0.91 -15.46 0.20
CA TYR A 27 0.85 -16.77 0.82
C TYR A 27 2.22 -17.48 0.80
N LEU A 28 2.96 -17.37 -0.31
CA LEU A 28 4.27 -18.03 -0.49
C LEU A 28 5.41 -17.28 0.21
N ASP A 29 5.36 -15.95 0.23
CA ASP A 29 6.31 -15.07 0.87
C ASP A 29 5.58 -13.90 1.57
N PRO A 30 5.23 -14.06 2.86
CA PRO A 30 4.55 -13.02 3.65
C PRO A 30 5.36 -11.74 3.81
N ARG A 31 6.67 -11.76 3.51
CA ARG A 31 7.55 -10.60 3.57
C ARG A 31 7.72 -9.93 2.21
N ALA A 32 7.12 -10.44 1.13
CA ALA A 32 7.29 -9.91 -0.23
C ALA A 32 6.97 -8.42 -0.32
N LEU A 33 5.87 -7.98 0.31
CA LEU A 33 5.48 -6.56 0.35
C LEU A 33 6.60 -5.70 0.95
N ALA A 34 7.18 -6.13 2.07
CA ALA A 34 8.27 -5.41 2.72
C ALA A 34 9.58 -5.43 1.92
N HIS A 35 9.85 -6.48 1.17
CA HIS A 35 11.02 -6.54 0.28
C HIS A 35 10.88 -5.62 -0.92
N LEU A 36 9.69 -5.56 -1.54
CA LEU A 36 9.45 -4.72 -2.71
C LEU A 36 9.32 -3.24 -2.32
N ALA A 37 8.57 -2.92 -1.27
CA ALA A 37 8.36 -1.54 -0.86
C ALA A 37 9.67 -0.83 -0.46
N ARG A 38 10.62 -1.54 0.15
CA ARG A 38 11.95 -1.00 0.49
C ARG A 38 12.79 -0.59 -0.74
N GLN A 39 12.44 -1.07 -1.92
CA GLN A 39 13.14 -0.73 -3.16
C GLN A 39 12.60 0.55 -3.82
N LEU A 40 11.52 1.15 -3.30
CA LEU A 40 10.99 2.42 -3.79
C LEU A 40 11.87 3.59 -3.31
N PRO A 41 12.56 4.32 -4.20
CA PRO A 41 13.46 5.42 -3.79
C PRO A 41 12.70 6.54 -3.07
N GLY A 42 11.55 6.91 -3.61
CA GLY A 42 10.62 7.89 -3.04
C GLY A 42 9.78 7.36 -1.88
N GLY A 43 10.03 6.14 -1.40
CA GLY A 43 9.25 5.53 -0.31
C GLY A 43 7.77 5.41 -0.65
N VAL A 44 6.92 5.46 0.38
CA VAL A 44 5.48 5.25 0.26
C VAL A 44 4.68 6.35 0.97
N VAL A 45 3.67 6.86 0.26
CA VAL A 45 2.54 7.64 0.77
C VAL A 45 1.34 6.70 0.84
N MET A 46 0.77 6.54 2.03
CA MET A 46 -0.44 5.75 2.25
C MET A 46 -1.63 6.67 2.47
N VAL A 47 -2.76 6.38 1.84
CA VAL A 47 -4.02 7.12 1.99
C VAL A 47 -5.08 6.17 2.53
N THR A 48 -5.69 6.52 3.66
CA THR A 48 -6.74 5.73 4.32
C THR A 48 -7.86 6.63 4.84
N GLY A 49 -8.93 6.04 5.33
CA GLY A 49 -10.10 6.71 5.87
C GLY A 49 -11.40 6.18 5.28
N THR A 50 -12.55 6.50 5.85
CA THR A 50 -13.82 5.89 5.44
C THR A 50 -14.23 6.32 4.03
N ASN A 51 -14.11 7.61 3.74
CA ASN A 51 -14.53 8.20 2.47
C ASN A 51 -13.41 9.02 1.82
N GLY A 52 -13.45 9.17 0.50
CA GLY A 52 -12.55 10.05 -0.24
C GLY A 52 -11.13 9.50 -0.48
N LYS A 53 -10.82 8.27 -0.05
CA LYS A 53 -9.50 7.64 -0.27
C LYS A 53 -9.07 7.65 -1.74
N THR A 54 -9.96 7.19 -2.62
CA THR A 54 -9.71 7.13 -4.07
C THR A 54 -9.45 8.51 -4.65
N THR A 55 -10.35 9.47 -4.45
CA THR A 55 -10.18 10.84 -4.94
C THR A 55 -8.87 11.47 -4.45
N THR A 56 -8.59 11.37 -3.15
CA THR A 56 -7.37 11.93 -2.55
C THR A 56 -6.11 11.26 -3.09
N SER A 57 -6.08 9.93 -3.21
CA SER A 57 -4.91 9.21 -3.75
C SER A 57 -4.65 9.55 -5.22
N HIS A 58 -5.70 9.75 -6.03
CA HIS A 58 -5.58 10.22 -7.41
C HIS A 58 -5.07 11.66 -7.50
N LEU A 59 -5.52 12.56 -6.62
CA LEU A 59 -5.01 13.93 -6.56
C LEU A 59 -3.53 13.97 -6.16
N ILE A 60 -3.14 13.21 -5.13
CA ILE A 60 -1.73 13.08 -4.72
C ILE A 60 -0.87 12.56 -5.86
N ARG A 61 -1.34 11.51 -6.56
CA ARG A 61 -0.67 10.97 -7.73
C ARG A 61 -0.48 12.06 -8.80
N ALA A 62 -1.53 12.79 -9.17
CA ALA A 62 -1.46 13.83 -10.20
C ALA A 62 -0.51 14.97 -9.82
N MET A 63 -0.50 15.40 -8.55
CA MET A 63 0.43 16.41 -8.05
C MET A 63 1.89 15.92 -8.10
N LEU A 64 2.14 14.66 -7.75
CA LEU A 64 3.47 14.06 -7.83
C LEU A 64 3.95 13.95 -9.28
N GLU A 65 3.09 13.53 -10.21
CA GLU A 65 3.39 13.53 -11.65
C GLU A 65 3.74 14.93 -12.15
N ALA A 66 2.93 15.93 -11.80
CA ALA A 66 3.18 17.33 -12.14
C ALA A 66 4.49 17.88 -11.55
N ALA A 67 4.91 17.36 -10.39
CA ALA A 67 6.18 17.67 -9.74
C ALA A 67 7.38 16.84 -10.27
N GLY A 68 7.18 16.03 -11.31
CA GLY A 68 8.25 15.25 -11.95
C GLY A 68 8.60 13.94 -11.22
N TRP A 69 7.72 13.42 -10.36
CA TRP A 69 7.83 12.09 -9.78
C TRP A 69 7.15 11.03 -10.66
N ALA A 70 7.50 9.76 -10.45
CA ALA A 70 6.89 8.62 -11.11
C ALA A 70 6.06 7.79 -10.10
N PRO A 71 4.82 8.19 -9.77
CA PRO A 71 4.04 7.48 -8.78
C PRO A 71 3.59 6.11 -9.26
N ILE A 72 3.71 5.12 -8.38
CA ILE A 72 3.14 3.77 -8.52
C ILE A 72 1.90 3.73 -7.66
N HIS A 73 0.74 3.52 -8.29
CA HIS A 73 -0.58 3.64 -7.66
C HIS A 73 -1.41 2.39 -7.92
N ASN A 74 -2.11 1.89 -6.90
CA ASN A 74 -2.97 0.72 -6.98
C ASN A 74 -4.33 1.07 -7.60
N ALA A 75 -4.91 0.13 -8.35
CA ALA A 75 -6.24 0.33 -8.91
C ALA A 75 -7.31 0.44 -7.80
N SER A 76 -8.34 1.26 -8.04
CA SER A 76 -9.49 1.40 -7.14
C SER A 76 -10.07 0.03 -6.74
N GLY A 77 -10.43 -0.13 -5.47
CA GLY A 77 -10.90 -1.41 -4.91
C GLY A 77 -9.80 -2.43 -4.59
N SER A 78 -8.54 -2.16 -4.92
CA SER A 78 -7.38 -3.00 -4.55
C SER A 78 -6.69 -2.47 -3.29
N ASN A 79 -7.49 -2.09 -2.29
CA ASN A 79 -7.09 -1.33 -1.10
C ASN A 79 -6.57 -2.19 0.08
N LEU A 80 -6.48 -3.51 -0.12
CA LEU A 80 -5.86 -4.40 0.86
C LEU A 80 -4.35 -4.57 0.58
N SER A 81 -3.60 -5.06 1.56
CA SER A 81 -2.16 -5.37 1.43
C SER A 81 -1.81 -6.18 0.18
N ARG A 82 -2.67 -7.10 -0.24
CA ARG A 82 -2.52 -7.92 -1.46
C ARG A 82 -2.66 -7.11 -2.74
N GLY A 83 -3.52 -6.09 -2.77
CA GLY A 83 -3.65 -5.18 -3.90
C GLY A 83 -2.42 -4.28 -4.07
N VAL A 84 -1.86 -3.81 -2.95
CA VAL A 84 -0.57 -3.09 -2.95
C VAL A 84 0.57 -4.00 -3.44
N LEU A 85 0.65 -5.22 -2.92
CA LEU A 85 1.65 -6.19 -3.36
C LEU A 85 1.51 -6.53 -4.85
N ALA A 86 0.29 -6.81 -5.32
CA ALA A 86 0.03 -7.08 -6.74
C ALA A 86 0.46 -5.91 -7.63
N THR A 87 0.24 -4.67 -7.18
CA THR A 87 0.67 -3.47 -7.88
C THR A 87 2.19 -3.44 -8.02
N LEU A 88 2.93 -3.63 -6.92
CA LEU A 88 4.39 -3.65 -6.93
C LEU A 88 4.95 -4.80 -7.78
N LEU A 89 4.31 -5.97 -7.76
CA LEU A 89 4.73 -7.14 -8.54
C LEU A 89 4.71 -6.89 -10.05
N ARG A 90 3.82 -6.02 -10.56
CA ARG A 90 3.83 -5.64 -11.98
C ARG A 90 5.11 -4.92 -12.41
N HIS A 91 5.80 -4.30 -11.45
CA HIS A 91 7.06 -3.61 -11.65
C HIS A 91 8.26 -4.46 -11.22
N ALA A 92 8.04 -5.64 -10.66
CA ALA A 92 9.10 -6.53 -10.22
C ALA A 92 9.61 -7.41 -11.38
N SER A 93 10.92 -7.55 -11.46
CA SER A 93 11.57 -8.56 -12.29
C SER A 93 11.44 -9.95 -11.66
N PHE A 94 11.83 -10.98 -12.41
CA PHE A 94 11.74 -12.36 -11.95
C PHE A 94 12.59 -12.65 -10.70
N THR A 95 13.64 -11.85 -10.47
CA THR A 95 14.51 -11.94 -9.29
C THR A 95 13.95 -11.23 -8.06
N GLY A 96 12.82 -10.54 -8.19
CA GLY A 96 12.24 -9.71 -7.13
C GLY A 96 12.80 -8.28 -7.06
N ALA A 97 13.63 -7.87 -8.04
CA ALA A 97 14.10 -6.49 -8.14
C ALA A 97 13.05 -5.59 -8.82
N LEU A 98 12.69 -4.46 -8.22
CA LEU A 98 11.81 -3.46 -8.83
C LEU A 98 12.51 -2.76 -10.01
N ARG A 99 11.84 -2.74 -11.16
CA ARG A 99 12.24 -2.00 -12.37
C ARG A 99 11.44 -0.72 -12.44
N VAL A 100 11.89 0.27 -11.68
CA VAL A 100 11.23 1.57 -11.50
C VAL A 100 12.25 2.69 -11.67
N PRO A 101 11.86 3.88 -12.13
CA PRO A 101 12.79 4.99 -12.28
C PRO A 101 13.26 5.53 -10.92
N ALA A 102 14.36 6.29 -10.90
CA ALA A 102 14.97 6.80 -9.66
C ALA A 102 14.06 7.76 -8.88
N ASN A 103 13.09 8.39 -9.55
CA ASN A 103 12.06 9.25 -8.99
C ASN A 103 10.75 8.49 -8.70
N ALA A 104 10.77 7.16 -8.57
CA ALA A 104 9.58 6.38 -8.26
C ALA A 104 9.15 6.53 -6.80
N ILE A 105 7.84 6.66 -6.58
CA ILE A 105 7.22 6.78 -5.25
C ILE A 105 5.94 5.95 -5.21
N GLY A 106 5.70 5.22 -4.12
CA GLY A 106 4.43 4.50 -3.93
C GLY A 106 3.35 5.44 -3.42
N VAL A 107 2.17 5.43 -4.05
CA VAL A 107 0.96 6.11 -3.55
C VAL A 107 -0.12 5.06 -3.45
N PHE A 108 -0.44 4.62 -2.24
CA PHE A 108 -1.36 3.50 -2.05
C PHE A 108 -2.59 3.91 -1.25
N GLU A 109 -3.75 3.76 -1.89
CA GLU A 109 -5.01 3.72 -1.17
C GLU A 109 -5.11 2.40 -0.39
N THR A 110 -5.42 2.51 0.90
CA THR A 110 -5.50 1.37 1.82
C THR A 110 -6.79 1.42 2.62
N ASP A 111 -7.45 0.27 2.77
CA ASP A 111 -8.59 0.07 3.65
C ASP A 111 -8.18 0.24 5.11
N GLU A 112 -9.10 0.72 5.94
CA GLU A 112 -8.92 0.94 7.36
C GLU A 112 -8.38 -0.28 8.10
N ALA A 113 -8.88 -1.47 7.77
CA ALA A 113 -8.43 -2.73 8.39
C ALA A 113 -7.03 -3.16 7.92
N ALA A 114 -6.59 -2.69 6.74
CA ALA A 114 -5.30 -3.05 6.17
C ALA A 114 -4.16 -2.13 6.65
N VAL A 115 -4.48 -0.97 7.24
CA VAL A 115 -3.51 0.04 7.71
C VAL A 115 -2.39 -0.56 8.56
N PRO A 116 -2.64 -1.36 9.63
CA PRO A 116 -1.56 -1.84 10.49
C PRO A 116 -0.51 -2.66 9.72
N ARG A 117 -0.99 -3.53 8.84
CA ARG A 117 -0.12 -4.39 8.04
C ARG A 117 0.62 -3.60 6.96
N VAL A 118 -0.09 -2.79 6.19
CA VAL A 118 0.51 -2.04 5.08
C VAL A 118 1.52 -1.05 5.63
N LEU A 119 1.19 -0.31 6.69
CA LEU A 119 2.11 0.64 7.32
C LEU A 119 3.41 -0.04 7.78
N ARG A 120 3.31 -1.18 8.46
CA ARG A 120 4.47 -1.95 8.94
C ARG A 120 5.32 -2.48 7.78
N ASP A 121 4.67 -3.12 6.80
CA ASP A 121 5.37 -3.82 5.72
C ASP A 121 5.98 -2.82 4.74
N THR A 122 5.28 -1.73 4.40
CA THR A 122 5.80 -0.71 3.47
C THR A 122 6.68 0.33 4.12
N ARG A 123 6.62 0.48 5.45
CA ARG A 123 7.23 1.60 6.19
C ARG A 123 6.87 2.93 5.53
N ALA A 124 5.58 3.19 5.35
CA ALA A 124 5.12 4.43 4.73
C ALA A 124 5.70 5.64 5.47
N ARG A 125 6.17 6.64 4.71
CA ARG A 125 6.75 7.88 5.25
C ARG A 125 5.67 8.93 5.47
N VAL A 126 4.54 8.80 4.78
CA VAL A 126 3.38 9.66 4.94
C VAL A 126 2.15 8.79 5.09
N LEU A 127 1.35 9.06 6.12
CA LEU A 127 0.02 8.50 6.30
C LEU A 127 -0.99 9.63 6.23
N VAL A 128 -1.81 9.62 5.18
CA VAL A 128 -2.93 10.55 4.98
C VAL A 128 -4.21 9.84 5.45
N VAL A 129 -4.89 10.42 6.42
CA VAL A 129 -6.19 9.96 6.90
C VAL A 129 -7.23 10.97 6.42
N THR A 130 -8.15 10.58 5.54
CA THR A 130 -9.15 11.52 4.99
C THR A 130 -10.26 11.81 5.99
N ASN A 131 -10.76 10.77 6.65
CA ASN A 131 -11.78 10.82 7.70
C ASN A 131 -11.95 9.43 8.28
N LEU A 132 -12.58 9.33 9.44
CA LEU A 132 -13.02 8.05 10.00
C LEU A 132 -14.47 8.20 10.46
N PHE A 133 -15.40 7.78 9.61
CA PHE A 133 -16.83 7.85 9.84
C PHE A 133 -17.42 6.46 10.08
N ARG A 134 -18.63 6.43 10.61
CA ARG A 134 -19.42 5.21 10.73
C ARG A 134 -20.10 4.98 9.41
N ASP A 135 -19.92 3.81 8.84
CA ASP A 135 -20.84 3.31 7.85
C ASP A 135 -21.77 2.31 8.54
N GLN A 136 -23.09 2.55 8.46
CA GLN A 136 -24.19 1.83 9.13
C GLN A 136 -24.30 2.01 10.67
N LEU A 137 -25.53 1.96 11.18
CA LEU A 137 -25.99 2.48 12.49
C LEU A 137 -25.47 1.74 13.76
N ASP A 138 -24.73 0.64 13.65
CA ASP A 138 -24.61 -0.32 14.77
C ASP A 138 -23.27 -0.30 15.56
N ARG A 139 -22.32 0.61 15.27
CA ARG A 139 -20.90 0.33 15.59
C ARG A 139 -20.11 1.42 16.33
N TYR A 140 -20.62 1.98 17.43
CA TYR A 140 -19.86 2.93 18.28
C TYR A 140 -18.50 2.38 18.76
N GLY A 141 -18.40 1.07 18.99
CA GLY A 141 -17.15 0.41 19.39
C GLY A 141 -16.12 0.26 18.26
N GLU A 142 -16.56 0.15 17.01
CA GLU A 142 -15.63 -0.20 15.92
C GLU A 142 -14.79 0.95 15.43
N VAL A 143 -15.36 2.17 15.32
CA VAL A 143 -14.58 3.36 14.94
C VAL A 143 -13.44 3.59 15.93
N ASN A 144 -13.73 3.48 17.23
CA ASN A 144 -12.72 3.61 18.28
C ASN A 144 -11.70 2.47 18.23
N ALA A 145 -12.14 1.24 17.93
CA ALA A 145 -11.23 0.10 17.77
C ALA A 145 -10.30 0.26 16.56
N VAL A 146 -10.80 0.74 15.42
CA VAL A 146 -9.99 1.05 14.22
C VAL A 146 -8.99 2.15 14.53
N ALA A 147 -9.45 3.24 15.15
CA ALA A 147 -8.56 4.34 15.56
C ALA A 147 -7.48 3.86 16.55
N GLN A 148 -7.84 2.99 17.50
CA GLN A 148 -6.87 2.40 18.42
C GLN A 148 -5.86 1.51 17.70
N GLN A 149 -6.31 0.63 16.79
CA GLN A 149 -5.42 -0.19 15.97
C GLN A 149 -4.43 0.65 15.16
N TRP A 150 -4.86 1.80 14.65
CA TRP A 150 -3.97 2.72 13.94
C TRP A 150 -2.96 3.37 14.88
N ARG A 151 -3.38 3.83 16.07
CA ARG A 151 -2.46 4.37 17.08
C ARG A 151 -1.41 3.34 17.49
N ASP A 152 -1.83 2.10 17.72
CA ASP A 152 -0.95 1.00 18.10
C ASP A 152 0.04 0.69 16.96
N ALA A 153 -0.45 0.65 15.71
CA ALA A 153 0.39 0.43 14.54
C ALA A 153 1.44 1.54 14.34
N ILE A 154 1.04 2.80 14.52
CA ILE A 154 1.95 3.96 14.46
C ILE A 154 2.98 3.88 15.59
N SER A 155 2.54 3.58 16.82
CA SER A 155 3.42 3.50 18.00
C SER A 155 4.41 2.33 17.94
N ALA A 156 4.06 1.26 17.21
CA ALA A 156 4.94 0.11 16.99
C ALA A 156 6.02 0.35 15.92
N LEU A 157 6.00 1.49 15.22
CA LEU A 157 7.06 1.82 14.27
C LEU A 157 8.37 2.10 15.01
N PRO A 158 9.53 1.70 14.46
CA PRO A 158 10.82 2.01 15.07
C PRO A 158 10.99 3.51 15.27
N GLY A 159 11.59 3.95 16.39
CA GLY A 159 11.79 5.38 16.66
C GLY A 159 12.66 6.13 15.63
N SER A 160 13.39 5.40 14.78
CA SER A 160 14.13 5.95 13.64
C SER A 160 13.25 6.21 12.40
N HIS A 161 11.97 5.86 12.44
CA HIS A 161 11.06 5.95 11.30
C HIS A 161 10.38 7.32 11.29
N ASP A 162 10.75 8.16 10.32
CA ASP A 162 10.14 9.49 10.12
C ASP A 162 8.79 9.36 9.39
N LEU A 163 7.72 9.07 10.15
CA LEU A 163 6.34 9.07 9.65
C LEU A 163 5.72 10.47 9.84
N ARG A 164 5.20 11.04 8.75
CA ARG A 164 4.35 12.22 8.76
C ARG A 164 2.87 11.83 8.70
N LEU A 165 2.11 12.18 9.72
CA LEU A 165 0.66 12.00 9.76
C LEU A 165 -0.03 13.27 9.22
N VAL A 166 -0.95 13.10 8.27
CA VAL A 166 -1.80 14.15 7.71
C VAL A 166 -3.26 13.76 7.97
N LEU A 167 -4.01 14.65 8.62
CA LEU A 167 -5.42 14.47 9.00
C LEU A 167 -6.31 15.45 8.23
#